data_AF-A0A7S3BU04-F1
#
_entry.id   AF-A0A7S3BU04-F1
#
_cell.length_a   1.000
_cell.length_b   1.000
_cell.length_c   1.000
_cell.angle_alpha   90.00
_cell.angle_beta   90.00
_cell.angle_gamma   90.00
#
_symmetry.space_group_name_H-M   'P 1'
#
loop_
_entity.id
_entity.type
_entity.pdbx_description
1 polymer ?
#
loop_
_entity_poly.entity_id
_entity_poly.type
_entity_poly.pdbx_seq_one_letter_code
_entity_poly.pdbx_strand_id
1 'polypeptide(L)'
;GGGALAGGAPAGGARGGRPHPDGAALEEGVLWEPNEFLRGLVEQERCREAICEAGEASTSEQPVAVDLGCGNGRDAVYLALALGPGWTVYALDNHKGALERTRALAERSGVGDRVKAVEANLRAA
;
A
#
# COMPACT_ATOMS: atom_id res chain seq x y z
N GLY A 1 30.86 -20.68 -44.73
CA GLY A 1 29.77 -21.03 -43.79
C GLY A 1 30.44 -21.40 -42.49
N GLY A 2 30.11 -20.86 -41.33
CA GLY A 2 28.79 -20.44 -40.85
C GLY A 2 28.54 -21.22 -39.55
N GLY A 3 28.30 -20.50 -38.46
CA GLY A 3 27.87 -21.02 -37.14
C GLY A 3 29.03 -21.38 -36.20
N ALA A 4 29.05 -21.02 -34.91
CA ALA A 4 28.12 -20.27 -34.08
C ALA A 4 28.86 -19.68 -32.87
N LEU A 5 28.40 -18.51 -32.42
CA LEU A 5 28.87 -17.77 -31.25
C LEU A 5 28.09 -18.17 -29.98
N ALA A 6 28.68 -17.79 -28.84
CA ALA A 6 28.12 -17.65 -27.49
C ALA A 6 27.93 -18.96 -26.71
N GLY A 7 28.35 -19.08 -25.46
CA GLY A 7 28.72 -18.09 -24.45
C GLY A 7 28.26 -18.70 -23.12
N GLY A 8 29.21 -19.10 -22.26
CA GLY A 8 28.89 -19.75 -20.98
C GLY A 8 28.15 -18.79 -20.05
N ALA A 9 27.05 -19.25 -19.47
CA ALA A 9 26.26 -18.50 -18.50
C ALA A 9 27.06 -18.28 -17.21
N PRO A 10 27.09 -17.06 -16.63
CA PRO A 10 27.43 -16.92 -15.23
C PRO A 10 26.18 -17.20 -14.38
N ALA A 11 26.37 -18.04 -13.36
CA ALA A 11 25.43 -18.31 -12.30
C ALA A 11 25.17 -17.06 -11.43
N GLY A 12 23.96 -16.99 -10.88
CA GLY A 12 23.70 -16.51 -9.52
C GLY A 12 24.10 -15.06 -9.21
N GLY A 13 23.15 -14.15 -9.36
CA GLY A 13 23.20 -12.84 -8.71
C GLY A 13 21.83 -12.50 -8.16
N ALA A 14 21.47 -13.07 -6.99
CA ALA A 14 20.38 -12.53 -6.20
C ALA A 14 20.74 -11.08 -5.88
N ARG A 15 20.07 -10.12 -6.52
CA ARG A 15 20.16 -8.71 -6.12
C ARG A 15 19.44 -8.58 -4.80
N GLY A 16 20.18 -8.81 -3.71
CA GLY A 16 19.74 -8.54 -2.36
C GLY A 16 19.37 -7.07 -2.25
N GLY A 17 18.06 -6.79 -2.15
CA GLY A 17 17.59 -5.51 -1.66
C GLY A 17 18.14 -5.32 -0.24
N ARG A 18 18.65 -4.12 0.06
CA ARG A 18 19.03 -3.78 1.43
C ARG A 18 17.78 -3.86 2.31
N PRO A 19 17.82 -4.53 3.47
CA PRO A 19 16.67 -4.52 4.38
C PRO A 19 16.43 -3.08 4.88
N HIS A 20 15.16 -2.70 4.92
CA HIS A 20 14.69 -1.45 5.49
C HIS A 20 14.77 -1.53 7.02
N PRO A 21 15.35 -0.54 7.73
CA PRO A 21 15.29 -0.52 9.17
C PRO A 21 13.87 -0.07 9.59
N ASP A 22 13.20 -0.89 10.39
CA ASP A 22 12.06 -0.56 11.27
C ASP A 22 10.71 -0.10 10.67
N GLY A 23 10.39 -0.47 9.42
CA GLY A 23 9.04 -0.41 8.86
C GLY A 23 8.67 -1.75 8.24
N ALA A 24 7.53 -2.34 8.61
CA ALA A 24 7.13 -3.69 8.21
C ALA A 24 7.30 -3.91 6.70
N ALA A 25 8.35 -4.66 6.32
CA ALA A 25 8.60 -5.02 4.93
C ALA A 25 7.39 -5.80 4.40
N LEU A 26 6.86 -5.39 3.24
CA LEU A 26 5.91 -6.22 2.50
C LEU A 26 6.58 -7.58 2.28
N GLU A 27 5.93 -8.67 2.71
CA GLU A 27 6.55 -9.99 2.72
C GLU A 27 7.00 -10.45 1.33
N GLU A 28 7.99 -11.34 1.29
CA GLU A 28 8.51 -11.93 0.07
C GLU A 28 7.36 -12.62 -0.71
N GLY A 29 7.14 -12.23 -1.98
CA GLY A 29 6.03 -12.73 -2.79
C GLY A 29 4.86 -11.75 -3.00
N VAL A 30 4.95 -10.52 -2.49
CA VAL A 30 3.96 -9.46 -2.78
C VAL A 30 4.20 -8.88 -4.19
N LEU A 31 3.20 -9.00 -5.09
CA LEU A 31 3.25 -8.53 -6.49
C LEU A 31 2.66 -7.12 -6.70
N TRP A 32 2.66 -6.29 -5.66
CA TRP A 32 2.17 -4.90 -5.72
C TRP A 32 3.00 -4.01 -4.79
N GLU A 33 3.04 -2.72 -5.09
CA GLU A 33 3.69 -1.71 -4.27
C GLU A 33 2.82 -0.45 -4.16
N PRO A 34 2.84 0.26 -3.02
CA PRO A 34 2.23 1.58 -2.92
C PRO A 34 2.99 2.60 -3.77
N ASN A 35 2.39 3.77 -3.95
CA ASN A 35 3.07 4.93 -4.48
C ASN A 35 4.31 5.28 -3.64
N GLU A 36 5.46 5.45 -4.29
CA GLU A 36 6.75 5.72 -3.63
C GLU A 36 6.72 6.99 -2.76
N PHE A 37 6.02 8.03 -3.21
CA PHE A 37 5.90 9.27 -2.45
C PHE A 37 5.11 9.05 -1.16
N LEU A 38 3.99 8.34 -1.23
CA LEU A 38 3.21 7.99 -0.05
C LEU A 38 4.03 7.16 0.93
N ARG A 39 4.71 6.13 0.43
CA ARG A 39 5.57 5.27 1.23
C ARG A 39 6.64 6.09 1.95
N GLY A 40 7.38 6.90 1.21
CA GLY A 40 8.44 7.75 1.75
C GLY A 40 7.94 8.78 2.76
N LEU A 41 6.70 9.27 2.66
CA LEU A 41 6.09 10.13 3.67
C LEU A 41 5.76 9.35 4.95
N VAL A 42 5.12 8.19 4.86
CA VAL A 42 4.71 7.42 6.05
C VAL A 42 5.92 6.85 6.81
N GLU A 43 7.00 6.52 6.11
CA GLU A 43 8.25 6.02 6.71
C GLU A 43 9.11 7.13 7.33
N GLN A 44 8.84 8.41 7.05
CA GLN A 44 9.52 9.52 7.71
C GLN A 44 9.00 9.71 9.13
N GLU A 45 9.90 9.66 10.12
CA GLU A 45 9.55 9.76 11.55
C GLU A 45 8.64 10.97 11.86
N ARG A 46 9.03 12.17 11.40
CA ARG A 46 8.25 13.38 11.62
C ARG A 46 6.82 13.30 11.07
N CYS A 47 6.65 12.70 9.90
CA CYS A 47 5.33 12.52 9.30
C CYS A 47 4.54 11.46 10.06
N ARG A 48 5.20 10.39 10.50
CA ARG A 48 4.59 9.33 11.30
C ARG A 48 4.09 9.84 12.66
N GLU A 49 4.90 10.62 13.37
CA GLU A 49 4.53 11.30 14.61
C GLU A 49 3.28 12.18 14.39
N ALA A 50 3.30 13.04 13.36
CA ALA A 50 2.17 13.92 13.05
C ALA A 50 0.88 13.14 12.71
N ILE A 51 0.99 11.99 12.04
CA ILE A 51 -0.15 11.12 11.75
C ILE A 51 -0.69 10.50 13.04
N CYS A 52 0.17 9.99 13.93
CA CYS A 52 -0.23 9.45 15.22
C CYS A 52 -0.92 10.52 16.08
N GLU A 53 -0.35 11.71 16.21
CA GLU A 53 -0.93 12.84 16.92
C GLU A 53 -2.32 13.21 16.37
N ALA A 54 -2.46 13.25 15.03
CA ALA A 54 -3.76 13.49 14.39
C ALA A 54 -4.78 12.38 14.70
N GLY A 55 -4.33 11.13 14.76
CA GLY A 55 -5.16 10.00 15.13
C GLY A 55 -5.63 10.05 16.58
N GLU A 56 -4.74 10.41 17.50
CA GLU A 56 -5.02 10.58 18.94
C GLU A 56 -5.94 11.77 19.22
N ALA A 57 -5.81 12.85 18.45
CA ALA A 57 -6.66 14.02 18.54
C ALA A 57 -8.07 13.80 17.94
N SER A 58 -8.29 12.71 17.20
CA SER A 58 -9.59 12.41 16.61
C SER A 58 -10.64 12.16 17.70
N THR A 59 -11.85 12.69 17.50
CA THR A 59 -13.00 12.44 18.37
C THR A 59 -13.73 11.13 18.03
N SER A 60 -13.33 10.47 16.94
CA SER A 60 -13.85 9.15 16.55
C SER A 60 -13.25 8.04 17.40
N GLU A 61 -14.02 6.99 17.68
CA GLU A 61 -13.52 5.79 18.37
C GLU A 61 -12.34 5.11 17.66
N GLN A 62 -12.22 5.31 16.34
CA GLN A 62 -11.09 4.81 15.54
C GLN A 62 -10.65 5.87 14.53
N PRO A 63 -9.38 6.32 14.55
CA PRO A 63 -8.87 7.27 13.57
C PRO A 63 -9.00 6.75 12.14
N VAL A 64 -9.20 7.68 11.20
CA VAL A 64 -9.53 7.39 9.81
C VAL A 64 -8.48 7.97 8.87
N ALA A 65 -8.02 7.14 7.93
CA ALA A 65 -7.31 7.60 6.73
C ALA A 65 -8.23 7.49 5.51
N VAL A 66 -8.10 8.43 4.57
CA VAL A 66 -8.92 8.48 3.35
C VAL A 66 -8.01 8.49 2.12
N ASP A 67 -8.22 7.53 1.23
CA ASP A 67 -7.55 7.42 -0.08
C ASP A 67 -8.54 7.81 -1.19
N LEU A 68 -8.28 8.95 -1.84
CA LEU A 68 -9.15 9.56 -2.83
C LEU A 68 -8.66 9.23 -4.25
N GLY A 69 -9.45 8.46 -5.00
CA GLY A 69 -9.02 7.89 -6.28
C GLY A 69 -8.16 6.65 -6.07
N CYS A 70 -8.62 5.75 -5.19
CA CYS A 70 -7.82 4.62 -4.70
C CYS A 70 -7.46 3.59 -5.78
N GLY A 71 -8.12 3.64 -6.94
CA GLY A 71 -7.89 2.71 -8.05
C GLY A 71 -7.98 1.26 -7.60
N ASN A 72 -6.88 0.51 -7.76
CA ASN A 72 -6.82 -0.90 -7.39
C ASN A 72 -6.44 -1.16 -5.91
N GLY A 73 -6.35 -0.12 -5.09
CA GLY A 73 -6.28 -0.22 -3.63
C GLY A 73 -4.89 -0.42 -3.03
N ARG A 74 -3.81 -0.21 -3.79
CA ARG A 74 -2.43 -0.41 -3.30
C ARG A 74 -2.10 0.52 -2.15
N ASP A 75 -2.42 1.80 -2.30
CA ASP A 75 -2.17 2.83 -1.29
C ASP A 75 -3.08 2.67 -0.09
N ALA A 76 -4.38 2.43 -0.29
CA ALA A 76 -5.32 2.09 0.78
C ALA A 76 -4.87 0.89 1.64
N VAL A 77 -4.42 -0.20 1.02
CA VAL A 77 -3.92 -1.38 1.74
C VAL A 77 -2.61 -1.07 2.47
N TYR A 78 -1.70 -0.35 1.83
CA TYR A 78 -0.46 0.08 2.47
C TYR A 78 -0.72 0.95 3.71
N LEU A 79 -1.62 1.93 3.62
CA LEU A 79 -2.03 2.75 4.76
C LEU A 79 -2.56 1.90 5.92
N ALA A 80 -3.41 0.91 5.62
CA ALA A 80 -3.94 0.02 6.65
C ALA A 80 -2.83 -0.82 7.32
N LEU A 81 -1.83 -1.26 6.57
CA LEU A 81 -0.68 -2.01 7.12
C LEU A 81 0.25 -1.11 7.94
N ALA A 82 0.58 0.08 7.43
CA ALA A 82 1.59 0.95 8.02
C ALA A 82 1.10 1.73 9.26
N LEU A 83 -0.17 2.13 9.29
CA LEU A 83 -0.76 2.88 10.41
C LEU A 83 -1.18 1.97 11.59
N GLY A 84 -1.31 0.67 11.34
CA GLY A 84 -1.63 -0.32 12.37
C GLY A 84 -3.14 -0.53 12.64
N PRO A 85 -3.48 -1.39 13.61
CA PRO A 85 -4.83 -1.93 13.76
C PRO A 85 -5.88 -0.93 14.27
N GLY A 86 -5.46 0.19 14.86
CA GLY A 86 -6.38 1.22 15.34
C GLY A 86 -6.99 2.08 14.24
N TRP A 87 -6.48 1.99 13.00
CA TRP A 87 -6.90 2.82 11.88
C TRP A 87 -7.86 2.09 10.95
N THR A 88 -8.91 2.81 10.56
CA THR A 88 -9.78 2.44 9.44
C THR A 88 -9.39 3.24 8.20
N VAL A 89 -9.34 2.58 7.04
CA VAL A 89 -9.05 3.23 5.75
C VAL A 89 -10.29 3.25 4.88
N TYR A 90 -10.72 4.43 4.44
CA TYR A 90 -11.74 4.57 3.41
C TYR A 90 -11.08 4.75 2.04
N ALA A 91 -11.36 3.84 1.11
CA ALA A 91 -10.81 3.83 -0.24
C ALA A 91 -11.91 4.19 -1.23
N LEU A 92 -11.82 5.39 -1.82
CA LEU A 92 -12.87 5.97 -2.67
C LEU A 92 -12.46 5.97 -4.13
N ASP A 93 -13.33 5.48 -5.00
CA ASP A 93 -13.17 5.55 -6.45
C ASP A 93 -14.55 5.53 -7.14
N ASN A 94 -14.66 6.00 -8.38
CA ASN A 94 -15.91 5.93 -9.15
C ASN A 94 -16.00 4.66 -10.01
N HIS A 95 -14.93 3.88 -10.11
CA HIS A 95 -14.85 2.70 -10.94
C HIS A 95 -15.10 1.42 -10.12
N LYS A 96 -16.30 0.83 -10.24
CA LYS A 96 -16.72 -0.38 -9.51
C LYS A 96 -15.70 -1.54 -9.56
N GLY A 97 -15.17 -1.86 -10.74
CA GLY A 97 -14.17 -2.94 -10.87
C GLY A 97 -12.84 -2.65 -10.17
N ALA A 98 -12.54 -1.38 -9.89
CA ALA A 98 -11.34 -0.99 -9.16
C ALA A 98 -11.56 -1.20 -7.65
N LEU A 99 -12.76 -0.90 -7.16
CA LEU A 99 -13.20 -1.19 -5.80
C LEU A 99 -13.28 -2.70 -5.50
N GLU A 100 -13.72 -3.51 -6.46
CA GLU A 100 -13.68 -4.98 -6.34
C GLU A 100 -12.24 -5.49 -6.15
N ARG A 101 -11.29 -4.98 -6.95
CA ARG A 101 -9.87 -5.32 -6.82
C ARG A 101 -9.28 -4.80 -5.50
N THR A 102 -9.69 -3.63 -5.05
CA THR A 102 -9.32 -3.05 -3.75
C THR A 102 -9.75 -3.96 -2.61
N ARG A 103 -11.02 -4.39 -2.57
CA ARG A 103 -11.51 -5.34 -1.55
C ARG A 103 -10.72 -6.65 -1.59
N ALA A 104 -10.56 -7.23 -2.78
CA ALA A 104 -9.81 -8.47 -2.92
C ALA A 104 -8.33 -8.35 -2.50
N LEU A 105 -7.71 -7.18 -2.72
CA LEU A 105 -6.36 -6.91 -2.26
C LEU A 105 -6.30 -6.82 -0.74
N ALA A 106 -7.22 -6.06 -0.13
CA ALA A 106 -7.31 -5.92 1.32
C ALA A 106 -7.51 -7.27 2.03
N GLU A 107 -8.40 -8.12 1.51
CA GLU A 107 -8.60 -9.49 2.03
C GLU A 107 -7.33 -10.33 1.95
N ARG A 108 -6.65 -10.36 0.79
CA ARG A 108 -5.39 -11.11 0.63
C ARG A 108 -4.26 -10.58 1.51
N SER A 109 -4.30 -9.29 1.85
CA SER A 109 -3.33 -8.64 2.73
C SER A 109 -3.72 -8.69 4.21
N GLY A 110 -4.83 -9.35 4.57
CA GLY A 110 -5.25 -9.52 5.96
C GLY A 110 -5.78 -8.24 6.63
N VAL A 111 -6.23 -7.26 5.83
CA VAL A 111 -6.74 -5.96 6.31
C VAL A 111 -8.14 -5.64 5.78
N GLY A 112 -8.88 -6.65 5.29
CA GLY A 112 -10.22 -6.49 4.72
C GLY A 112 -11.26 -5.92 5.70
N ASP A 113 -11.06 -6.18 6.99
CA ASP A 113 -11.88 -5.63 8.07
C ASP A 113 -11.68 -4.12 8.27
N ARG A 114 -10.53 -3.57 7.88
CA ARG A 114 -10.17 -2.15 8.07
C ARG A 114 -10.21 -1.31 6.80
N VAL A 115 -10.16 -1.91 5.61
CA VAL A 115 -10.27 -1.17 4.34
C VAL A 115 -11.72 -1.16 3.84
N LYS A 116 -12.36 0.01 3.84
CA LYS A 116 -13.73 0.23 3.38
C LYS A 116 -13.73 0.85 1.99
N ALA A 117 -14.00 0.03 0.97
CA ALA A 117 -14.12 0.49 -0.41
C ALA A 117 -15.51 1.12 -0.66
N VAL A 118 -15.52 2.39 -1.06
CA VAL A 118 -16.72 3.21 -1.26
C VAL A 118 -16.77 3.73 -2.69
N GLU A 119 -17.89 3.53 -3.37
CA GLU A 119 -18.11 4.13 -4.69
C GLU A 119 -18.50 5.60 -4.53
N ALA A 120 -17.67 6.49 -5.07
CA ALA A 120 -17.90 7.92 -4.98
C ALA A 120 -17.40 8.64 -6.23
N ASN A 121 -18.21 9.55 -6.77
CA ASN A 121 -17.76 10.50 -7.77
C ASN A 121 -17.25 11.77 -7.08
N LEU A 122 -15.93 11.85 -6.90
CA LEU A 122 -15.28 12.96 -6.21
C LEU A 122 -15.37 14.31 -6.94
N ARG A 123 -15.83 14.33 -8.20
CA ARG A 123 -16.06 15.56 -8.97
C ARG A 123 -17.45 16.13 -8.80
N ALA A 124 -18.35 15.40 -8.16
CA ALA A 124 -19.75 15.79 -7.96
C ALA A 124 -20.02 16.36 -6.56
N ALA A 125 -18.97 16.50 -5.74
CA ALA A 125 -19.00 17.12 -4.42
C ALA A 125 -18.76 18.63 -4.49
#